data_AF-A0A922XA24-F1
#
_entry.id   AF-A0A922XA24-F1
#
_cell.length_a   1.000
_cell.length_b   1.000
_cell.length_c   1.000
_cell.angle_alpha   90.00
_cell.angle_beta   90.00
_cell.angle_gamma   90.00
#
_symmetry.space_group_name_H-M   'P 1'
#
loop_
_entity.id
_entity.type
_entity.pdbx_description
1 polymer ?
#
loop_
_entity_poly.entity_id
_entity_poly.type
_entity_poly.pdbx_seq_one_letter_code
_entity_poly.pdbx_strand_id
1 'polypeptide(L)'
;DYVVDAIDSVKAKAALIAYCREHGIPLLTSGGAGGQTDPTKIEVRDLARTEQEPLLKKVRKVLRAQYGFSRGEKQKYHIDAVFSMEPLRYPEAEEDACEIGSSVTGLNCAGFGSSMVVTASFGMIAAAHILRKLADGAAPAAAVPAAQEETAGA
;
A
#
# COMPACT_ATOMS: atom_id res chain seq x y z
N ASP A 1 7.73 5.28 15.02
CA ASP A 1 8.49 5.58 13.78
C ASP A 1 7.67 5.54 12.50
N TYR A 2 6.67 4.65 12.38
CA TYR A 2 5.85 4.54 11.17
C TYR A 2 4.44 4.02 11.50
N VAL A 3 3.45 4.35 10.67
CA VAL A 3 2.11 3.76 10.69
C VAL A 3 1.92 2.88 9.47
N VAL A 4 1.36 1.68 9.66
CA VAL A 4 0.95 0.77 8.59
C VAL A 4 -0.57 0.70 8.56
N ASP A 5 -1.16 1.15 7.45
CA ASP A 5 -2.60 1.17 7.28
C ASP A 5 -3.09 0.00 6.41
N ALA A 6 -3.66 -1.00 7.07
CA ALA A 6 -4.29 -2.18 6.46
C ALA A 6 -5.84 -2.15 6.55
N ILE A 7 -6.46 -0.97 6.64
CA ILE A 7 -7.93 -0.81 6.76
C ILE A 7 -8.63 -1.01 5.41
N ASP A 8 -9.77 -1.69 5.37
CA ASP A 8 -10.57 -1.90 4.15
C ASP A 8 -11.74 -0.90 3.98
N SER A 9 -12.17 -0.26 5.08
CA SER A 9 -13.17 0.79 5.06
C SER A 9 -12.62 2.09 4.46
N VAL A 10 -13.15 2.49 3.29
CA VAL A 10 -12.75 3.71 2.55
C VAL A 10 -12.73 4.96 3.45
N LYS A 11 -13.76 5.16 4.28
CA LYS A 11 -13.89 6.37 5.11
C LYS A 11 -12.84 6.38 6.22
N ALA A 12 -12.70 5.27 6.96
CA ALA A 12 -11.72 5.16 8.03
C ALA A 12 -10.29 5.29 7.50
N LYS A 13 -10.01 4.63 6.37
CA LYS A 13 -8.73 4.70 5.66
C LYS A 13 -8.37 6.13 5.24
N ALA A 14 -9.30 6.85 4.62
CA ALA A 14 -9.09 8.25 4.23
C ALA A 14 -8.86 9.16 5.45
N ALA A 15 -9.61 8.96 6.54
CA ALA A 15 -9.44 9.73 7.77
C ALA A 15 -8.07 9.51 8.41
N LEU A 16 -7.60 8.26 8.50
CA LEU A 16 -6.27 7.94 9.01
C LEU A 16 -5.18 8.57 8.16
N ILE A 17 -5.27 8.42 6.83
CA ILE A 17 -4.32 9.01 5.88
C ILE A 17 -4.24 10.53 6.04
N ALA A 18 -5.38 11.20 6.14
CA ALA A 18 -5.44 12.65 6.32
C ALA A 18 -4.83 13.08 7.65
N TYR A 19 -5.16 12.38 8.74
CA TYR A 19 -4.65 12.65 10.08
C TYR A 19 -3.12 12.52 10.12
N CYS A 20 -2.56 11.42 9.60
CA CYS A 20 -1.12 11.22 9.56
C CYS A 20 -0.42 12.30 8.75
N ARG A 21 -0.97 12.69 7.58
CA ARG A 21 -0.40 13.77 6.76
C ARG A 21 -0.38 15.10 7.50
N GLU A 22 -1.48 15.46 8.17
CA GLU A 22 -1.60 16.72 8.92
C GLU A 22 -0.63 16.80 10.10
N HIS A 23 -0.36 15.67 10.75
CA HIS A 23 0.51 15.60 11.94
C HIS A 23 1.96 15.20 11.62
N GLY A 24 2.32 15.10 10.33
CA GLY A 24 3.67 14.70 9.91
C GLY A 24 4.06 13.28 10.36
N ILE A 25 3.08 12.39 10.55
CA ILE A 25 3.31 11.00 10.95
C ILE A 25 3.61 10.16 9.70
N PRO A 26 4.78 9.52 9.58
CA PRO A 26 5.10 8.66 8.45
C PRO A 26 4.09 7.50 8.32
N LEU A 27 3.56 7.29 7.11
CA LEU A 27 2.50 6.34 6.83
C LEU A 27 2.74 5.62 5.50
N LEU A 28 2.44 4.31 5.50
CA LEU A 28 2.25 3.50 4.30
C LEU A 28 0.87 2.86 4.40
N THR A 29 0.14 2.91 3.30
CA THR A 29 -1.20 2.32 3.19
C THR A 29 -1.19 1.10 2.27
N SER A 30 -2.08 0.15 2.47
CA SER A 30 -2.28 -0.98 1.56
C SER A 30 -3.58 -0.82 0.77
N GLY A 31 -3.57 -1.21 -0.50
CA GLY A 31 -4.77 -1.43 -1.30
C GLY A 31 -5.49 -2.73 -0.93
N GLY A 32 -6.55 -3.05 -1.67
CA GLY A 32 -7.20 -4.36 -1.57
C GLY A 32 -6.34 -5.45 -2.19
N ALA A 33 -6.21 -6.57 -1.49
CA ALA A 33 -5.51 -7.78 -1.96
C ALA A 33 -6.48 -8.93 -2.34
N GLY A 34 -7.80 -8.71 -2.20
CA GLY A 34 -8.83 -9.65 -2.64
C GLY A 34 -8.96 -9.68 -4.17
N GLY A 35 -9.45 -10.79 -4.71
CA GLY A 35 -9.64 -10.98 -6.15
C GLY A 35 -8.34 -11.09 -6.95
N GLN A 36 -7.22 -11.38 -6.28
CA GLN A 36 -5.87 -11.44 -6.84
C GLN A 36 -5.19 -12.76 -6.45
N THR A 37 -4.30 -13.21 -7.32
CA THR A 37 -3.61 -14.50 -7.22
C THR A 37 -2.12 -14.45 -7.50
N ASP A 38 -1.64 -13.39 -8.18
CA ASP A 38 -0.26 -13.25 -8.61
C ASP A 38 0.51 -12.26 -7.71
N PRO A 39 1.27 -12.75 -6.70
CA PRO A 39 2.03 -11.87 -5.82
C PRO A 39 3.19 -11.16 -6.52
N THR A 40 3.58 -11.58 -7.73
CA THR A 40 4.69 -10.95 -8.47
C THR A 40 4.32 -9.59 -9.05
N LYS A 41 3.02 -9.26 -9.09
CA LYS A 41 2.49 -7.98 -9.57
C LYS A 41 2.32 -6.92 -8.48
N ILE A 42 2.74 -7.21 -7.25
CA ILE A 42 2.67 -6.26 -6.14
C ILE A 42 3.75 -5.19 -6.32
N GLU A 43 3.35 -3.93 -6.18
CA GLU A 43 4.20 -2.77 -6.30
C GLU A 43 3.99 -1.81 -5.13
N VAL A 44 5.00 -0.96 -4.89
CA VAL A 44 4.92 0.18 -3.97
C VAL A 44 5.08 1.47 -4.76
N ARG A 45 4.04 2.30 -4.79
CA ARG A 45 4.05 3.60 -5.46
C ARG A 45 3.41 4.67 -4.58
N ASP A 46 3.59 5.94 -4.95
CA ASP A 46 2.82 7.03 -4.34
C ASP A 46 1.32 6.77 -4.50
N LEU A 47 0.55 6.98 -3.43
CA LEU A 47 -0.89 6.75 -3.39
C LEU A 47 -1.60 7.43 -4.57
N ALA A 48 -1.18 8.63 -4.98
CA ALA A 48 -1.77 9.36 -6.10
C ALA A 48 -1.65 8.63 -7.44
N ARG A 49 -0.68 7.71 -7.57
CA ARG A 49 -0.31 6.99 -8.80
C ARG A 49 -0.66 5.49 -8.75
N THR A 50 -1.50 5.07 -7.81
CA THR A 50 -1.98 3.69 -7.77
C THR A 50 -3.06 3.47 -8.83
N GLU A 51 -2.96 2.36 -9.52
CA GLU A 51 -3.77 2.01 -10.70
C GLU A 51 -4.41 0.64 -10.49
N GLN A 52 -5.42 0.30 -11.29
CA GLN A 52 -6.08 -1.02 -11.26
C GLN A 52 -6.62 -1.48 -9.90
N GLU A 53 -6.78 -0.55 -8.97
CA GLU A 53 -7.14 -0.83 -7.58
C GLU A 53 -8.36 0.05 -7.16
N PRO A 54 -9.54 -0.54 -6.89
CA PRO A 54 -10.76 0.21 -6.57
C PRO A 54 -10.82 0.84 -5.18
N LEU A 55 -10.20 0.25 -4.15
CA LEU A 55 -10.26 0.76 -2.78
C LEU A 55 -9.57 2.12 -2.68
N LEU A 56 -8.30 2.17 -3.05
CA LEU A 56 -7.45 3.34 -3.14
C LEU A 56 -8.01 4.35 -4.15
N LYS A 57 -8.63 3.92 -5.25
CA LYS A 57 -9.35 4.87 -6.14
C LYS A 57 -10.47 5.60 -5.40
N LYS A 58 -11.28 4.89 -4.60
CA LYS A 58 -12.33 5.49 -3.76
C LYS A 58 -11.74 6.35 -2.65
N VAL A 59 -10.66 5.91 -2.01
CA VAL A 59 -9.93 6.67 -0.97
C VAL A 59 -9.41 7.97 -1.55
N ARG A 60 -8.71 7.97 -2.69
CA ARG A 60 -8.27 9.18 -3.39
C ARG A 60 -9.43 10.12 -3.72
N LYS A 61 -10.62 9.60 -4.04
CA LYS A 61 -11.81 10.43 -4.25
C LYS A 61 -12.22 11.13 -2.95
N VAL A 62 -12.26 10.41 -1.83
CA VAL A 62 -12.61 10.98 -0.51
C VAL A 62 -11.55 11.99 -0.03
N LEU A 63 -10.26 11.65 -0.14
CA LEU A 63 -9.14 12.52 0.21
C LEU A 63 -9.20 13.88 -0.51
N ARG A 64 -9.49 13.88 -1.82
CA ARG A 64 -9.64 15.12 -2.59
C ARG A 64 -10.90 15.90 -2.24
N ALA A 65 -11.99 15.20 -1.96
CA ALA A 65 -13.28 15.83 -1.70
C ALA A 65 -13.38 16.43 -0.28
N GLN A 66 -12.75 15.80 0.71
CA GLN A 66 -12.97 16.11 2.13
C GLN A 66 -11.73 16.59 2.86
N TYR A 67 -10.52 16.24 2.38
CA TYR A 67 -9.27 16.48 3.10
C TYR A 67 -8.26 17.33 2.28
N GLY A 68 -8.71 17.98 1.21
CA GLY A 68 -7.90 18.94 0.45
C GLY A 68 -6.70 18.34 -0.31
N PHE A 69 -6.71 17.05 -0.62
CA PHE A 69 -5.65 16.46 -1.46
C PHE A 69 -5.73 16.98 -2.91
N SER A 70 -4.57 17.11 -3.55
CA SER A 70 -4.45 17.64 -4.92
C SER A 70 -5.09 16.73 -5.97
N ARG A 71 -5.49 17.32 -7.10
CA ARG A 71 -6.02 16.59 -8.26
C ARG A 71 -4.90 16.27 -9.25
N GLY A 72 -4.98 15.08 -9.86
CA GLY A 72 -4.10 14.64 -10.94
C GLY A 72 -2.86 13.87 -10.46
N GLU A 73 -2.45 12.86 -11.23
CA GLU A 73 -1.37 11.92 -10.92
C GLU A 73 0.04 12.54 -10.96
N LYS A 74 0.15 13.74 -11.57
CA LYS A 74 1.39 14.52 -11.58
C LYS A 74 1.78 14.98 -10.19
N GLN A 75 0.80 15.26 -9.32
CA GLN A 75 1.03 15.69 -7.96
C GLN A 75 1.09 14.47 -7.03
N LYS A 76 2.20 14.34 -6.31
CA LYS A 76 2.41 13.27 -5.33
C LYS A 76 1.67 13.58 -4.04
N TYR A 77 1.16 12.55 -3.38
CA TYR A 77 0.61 12.66 -2.02
C TYR A 77 1.69 12.51 -0.95
N HIS A 78 2.87 12.00 -1.33
CA HIS A 78 3.97 11.66 -0.43
C HIS A 78 3.57 10.60 0.60
N ILE A 79 2.69 9.69 0.16
CA ILE A 79 2.18 8.57 0.96
C ILE A 79 2.37 7.34 0.10
N ASP A 80 3.16 6.38 0.57
CA ASP A 80 3.38 5.16 -0.18
C ASP A 80 2.20 4.21 -0.02
N ALA A 81 1.89 3.50 -1.10
CA ALA A 81 0.82 2.54 -1.16
C ALA A 81 1.34 1.21 -1.74
N VAL A 82 1.11 0.12 -1.02
CA VAL A 82 1.31 -1.25 -1.52
C VAL A 82 0.04 -1.70 -2.21
N PHE A 83 0.12 -2.09 -3.46
CA PHE A 83 -1.01 -2.52 -4.28
C PHE A 83 -0.55 -3.48 -5.37
N SER A 84 -1.47 -4.10 -6.11
CA SER A 84 -1.13 -4.97 -7.23
C SER A 84 -1.58 -4.36 -8.55
N MET A 85 -0.78 -4.58 -9.59
CA MET A 85 -1.12 -4.35 -10.99
C MET A 85 -1.83 -5.57 -11.62
N GLU A 86 -2.24 -6.57 -10.83
CA GLU A 86 -3.11 -7.64 -11.32
C GLU A 86 -4.56 -7.12 -11.43
N PRO A 87 -5.20 -7.27 -12.60
CA PRO A 87 -6.63 -7.00 -12.73
C PRO A 87 -7.44 -7.87 -11.77
N LEU A 88 -8.41 -7.25 -11.07
CA LEU A 88 -9.27 -7.97 -10.14
C LEU A 88 -10.12 -9.03 -10.83
N ARG A 89 -10.17 -10.21 -10.24
CA ARG A 89 -11.12 -11.28 -10.57
C ARG A 89 -12.36 -11.12 -9.71
N TYR A 90 -13.50 -10.94 -10.36
CA TYR A 90 -14.81 -10.88 -9.70
C TYR A 90 -15.39 -12.29 -9.62
N PRO A 91 -16.10 -12.65 -8.53
CA PRO A 91 -16.83 -13.91 -8.50
C PRO A 91 -17.85 -13.91 -9.64
N GLU A 92 -17.93 -15.01 -10.38
CA GLU A 92 -19.04 -15.22 -11.29
C GLU A 92 -20.29 -15.41 -10.43
N ALA A 93 -21.25 -14.50 -10.60
CA ALA A 93 -22.55 -14.65 -9.99
C ALA A 93 -23.22 -15.83 -10.69
N GLU A 94 -23.16 -17.04 -10.11
CA GLU A 94 -24.35 -17.88 -9.93
C GLU A 94 -24.15 -19.23 -9.23
N GLU A 95 -22.96 -19.85 -9.13
CA GLU A 95 -22.94 -21.26 -8.65
C GLU A 95 -21.91 -21.65 -7.56
N ASP A 96 -20.84 -20.88 -7.31
CA ASP A 96 -19.79 -21.28 -6.35
C ASP A 96 -19.43 -20.21 -5.28
N ALA A 97 -20.20 -19.13 -5.18
CA ALA A 97 -20.09 -18.24 -4.03
C ALA A 97 -20.86 -18.87 -2.86
N CYS A 98 -20.15 -19.27 -1.80
CA CYS A 98 -20.75 -19.74 -0.54
C CYS A 98 -21.99 -18.90 -0.22
N GLU A 99 -23.13 -19.56 0.03
CA GLU A 99 -24.43 -18.92 0.21
C GLU A 99 -24.30 -17.61 0.99
N ILE A 100 -24.75 -16.53 0.35
CA ILE A 100 -24.75 -15.15 0.87
C ILE A 100 -25.61 -15.02 2.16
N GLY A 101 -26.25 -16.11 2.61
CA GLY A 101 -27.19 -16.14 3.72
C GLY A 101 -26.66 -16.62 5.08
N SER A 102 -25.43 -17.14 5.24
CA SER A 102 -25.08 -17.75 6.54
C SER A 102 -23.60 -17.83 6.93
N SER A 103 -22.72 -16.95 6.43
CA SER A 103 -21.40 -16.81 7.06
C SER A 103 -21.53 -16.03 8.37
N VAL A 104 -21.38 -16.74 9.49
CA VAL A 104 -21.19 -16.14 10.81
C VAL A 104 -19.90 -15.31 10.74
N THR A 105 -20.03 -14.00 10.99
CA THR A 105 -18.99 -12.94 10.97
C THR A 105 -18.72 -12.30 9.61
N GLY A 106 -18.80 -10.96 9.56
CA GLY A 106 -18.54 -10.10 8.40
C GLY A 106 -17.11 -10.12 7.87
N LEU A 107 -16.61 -11.31 7.53
CA LEU A 107 -15.33 -11.61 6.88
C LEU A 107 -15.41 -11.49 5.35
N ASN A 108 -16.55 -11.08 4.80
CA ASN A 108 -16.70 -10.92 3.35
C ASN A 108 -15.90 -9.72 2.87
N CYS A 109 -14.76 -9.98 2.20
CA CYS A 109 -13.92 -8.99 1.52
C CYS A 109 -14.66 -8.35 0.32
N ALA A 110 -15.75 -7.63 0.56
CA ALA A 110 -16.65 -7.06 -0.44
C ALA A 110 -17.15 -8.08 -1.49
N GLY A 111 -17.19 -9.37 -1.13
CA GLY A 111 -17.58 -10.47 -2.02
C GLY A 111 -16.42 -11.11 -2.78
N PHE A 112 -15.19 -10.58 -2.71
CA PHE A 112 -14.02 -11.19 -3.34
C PHE A 112 -13.45 -12.34 -2.51
N GLY A 113 -12.99 -13.40 -3.18
CA GLY A 113 -12.09 -14.38 -2.58
C GLY A 113 -10.72 -13.77 -2.28
N SER A 114 -9.95 -14.36 -1.36
CA SER A 114 -8.59 -13.94 -1.05
C SER A 114 -7.63 -15.12 -1.06
N SER A 115 -6.38 -14.86 -1.46
CA SER A 115 -5.31 -15.85 -1.45
C SER A 115 -4.26 -15.43 -0.43
N MET A 116 -3.94 -16.31 0.53
CA MET A 116 -2.97 -16.02 1.59
C MET A 116 -1.62 -15.60 1.02
N VAL A 117 -1.17 -16.23 -0.09
CA VAL A 117 0.11 -15.87 -0.71
C VAL A 117 0.15 -14.43 -1.22
N VAL A 118 -0.99 -13.86 -1.62
CA VAL A 118 -1.06 -12.45 -2.03
C VAL A 118 -1.18 -11.55 -0.81
N THR A 119 -2.12 -11.82 0.10
CA THR A 119 -2.37 -10.96 1.28
C THR A 119 -1.15 -10.90 2.20
N ALA A 120 -0.47 -12.04 2.42
CA ALA A 120 0.78 -12.08 3.19
C ALA A 120 1.91 -11.32 2.48
N SER A 121 2.03 -11.46 1.15
CA SER A 121 3.06 -10.75 0.38
C SER A 121 2.88 -9.23 0.43
N PHE A 122 1.65 -8.72 0.41
CA PHE A 122 1.38 -7.28 0.64
C PHE A 122 1.98 -6.82 1.97
N GLY A 123 1.73 -7.56 3.06
CA GLY A 123 2.26 -7.25 4.39
C GLY A 123 3.79 -7.33 4.45
N MET A 124 4.38 -8.37 3.85
CA MET A 124 5.84 -8.54 3.83
C MET A 124 6.53 -7.45 3.02
N ILE A 125 5.96 -7.06 1.88
CA ILE A 125 6.48 -5.96 1.04
C ILE A 125 6.34 -4.62 1.78
N ALA A 126 5.21 -4.38 2.45
CA ALA A 126 5.03 -3.19 3.29
C ALA A 126 6.10 -3.10 4.39
N ALA A 127 6.32 -4.19 5.12
CA ALA A 127 7.32 -4.25 6.18
C ALA A 127 8.73 -4.02 5.64
N ALA A 128 9.12 -4.71 4.56
CA ALA A 128 10.43 -4.57 3.95
C ALA A 128 10.69 -3.13 3.46
N HIS A 129 9.68 -2.49 2.87
CA HIS A 129 9.76 -1.10 2.42
C HIS A 129 9.96 -0.11 3.57
N ILE A 130 9.20 -0.28 4.66
CA ILE A 130 9.29 0.58 5.84
C ILE A 130 10.63 0.39 6.55
N LEU A 131 11.06 -0.85 6.76
CA LEU A 131 12.34 -1.13 7.42
C LEU A 131 13.50 -0.50 6.64
N ARG A 132 13.46 -0.53 5.30
CA ARG A 132 14.44 0.17 4.46
C ARG A 132 14.41 1.68 4.68
N LYS A 133 13.23 2.30 4.64
CA LYS A 133 13.09 3.75 4.90
C LYS A 133 13.57 4.17 6.29
N LEU A 134 13.30 3.34 7.30
CA LEU A 134 13.77 3.59 8.66
C LEU A 134 15.30 3.43 8.75
N ALA A 135 15.88 2.43 8.11
CA ALA A 135 17.34 2.26 8.06
C ALA A 135 18.02 3.42 7.32
N ASP A 136 17.47 3.85 6.18
CA ASP A 136 17.99 4.99 5.40
C ASP A 136 17.86 6.32 6.18
N GLY A 137 16.81 6.46 6.99
CA GLY A 137 16.61 7.62 7.87
C GLY A 137 17.40 7.56 9.18
N ALA A 138 17.84 6.37 9.60
CA ALA A 138 18.64 6.13 10.80
C ALA A 138 20.15 6.13 10.54
N ALA A 139 20.59 6.03 9.28
CA ALA A 139 21.98 6.21 8.92
C ALA A 139 22.42 7.64 9.31
N PRO A 140 23.38 7.83 10.23
CA PRO A 140 23.97 9.13 10.42
C PRO A 140 24.58 9.58 9.09
N ALA A 141 24.59 10.89 8.82
CA ALA A 141 25.33 11.49 7.72
C ALA A 141 26.84 11.26 7.92
N ALA A 142 27.29 10.02 7.77
CA ALA A 142 28.67 9.62 7.76
C ALA A 142 29.04 9.42 6.29
N ALA A 143 29.65 10.47 5.74
CA ALA A 143 30.59 10.30 4.66
C ALA A 143 31.53 9.14 5.01
N VAL A 144 31.67 8.18 4.10
CA VAL A 144 32.85 7.33 4.08
C VAL A 144 33.88 8.10 3.24
N PRO A 145 34.90 8.75 3.82
CA PRO A 145 36.01 9.22 3.02
C PRO A 145 36.87 8.03 2.59
N ALA A 146 37.10 7.98 1.28
CA ALA A 146 38.24 7.45 0.54
C ALA A 146 38.82 6.07 0.89
N ALA A 147 38.89 5.21 -0.14
CA ALA A 147 40.11 4.45 -0.42
C ALA A 147 40.84 5.16 -1.56
N GLN A 148 41.85 5.97 -1.21
CA GLN A 148 42.92 6.33 -2.13
C GLN A 148 43.77 5.07 -2.30
N GLU A 149 43.83 4.53 -3.52
CA GLU A 149 44.86 3.58 -3.91
C GLU A 149 46.20 4.30 -3.92
N GLU A 150 46.98 4.08 -2.87
CA GLU A 150 48.42 4.29 -2.87
C GLU A 150 49.08 2.91 -2.71
N THR A 151 49.49 2.31 -3.83
CA THR A 151 50.58 1.32 -3.81
C THR A 151 51.56 1.62 -4.93
N ALA A 152 52.76 1.96 -4.47
CA ALA A 152 54.01 2.17 -5.16
C ALA A 152 54.41 1.05 -6.14
N GLY A 153 55.17 1.46 -7.16
CA GLY A 153 56.43 0.79 -7.53
C GLY A 153 56.38 -0.29 -8.60
N ALA A 154 56.69 0.12 -9.84
CA ALA A 154 57.67 -0.53 -10.73
C ALA A 154 58.12 0.48 -11.80
#